data_AF-A0A6I3T3Y3-F1
#
_entry.id   AF-A0A6I3T3Y3-F1
#
_cell.length_a   1.000
_cell.length_b   1.000
_cell.length_c   1.000
_cell.angle_alpha   90.00
_cell.angle_beta   90.00
_cell.angle_gamma   90.00
#
_symmetry.space_group_name_H-M   'P 1'
#
loop_
_entity.id
_entity.type
_entity.pdbx_description
1 polymer ?
#
loop_
_entity_poly.entity_id
_entity_poly.type
_entity_poly.pdbx_seq_one_letter_code
_entity_poly.pdbx_strand_id
1 'polypeptide(L)'
;MDKDTIAIAALPSQVDRSNAMAHGGMGGLVETGDATEADSHRCKPGERRVTFRFLVSQDEEHVRLELGVGGSAVDLGERAHHQTLLLLARERRGDESQGVVSSEAGWRDVVSLGAMLGIDTQHINTHLFRALRQLSPALGQLAIELDLVERRRGQVRFGGAAFEVVDWRGIPVRA
;
A
#
# COMPACT_ATOMS: atom_id res chain seq x y z
N MET A 1 19.50 -0.01 -38.96
CA MET A 1 19.01 -1.03 -38.02
C MET A 1 18.37 -0.26 -36.90
N ASP A 2 17.10 0.05 -37.13
CA ASP A 2 16.26 0.90 -36.32
C ASP A 2 15.72 0.20 -35.08
N LYS A 3 15.22 1.05 -34.19
CA LYS A 3 14.02 0.89 -33.37
C LYS A 3 14.27 0.45 -31.92
N ASP A 4 14.19 1.43 -31.02
CA ASP A 4 13.37 1.35 -29.80
C ASP A 4 13.23 2.74 -29.17
N THR A 5 12.43 3.57 -29.84
CA THR A 5 11.83 4.79 -29.29
C THR A 5 10.64 4.37 -28.43
N ILE A 6 10.79 4.41 -27.10
CA ILE A 6 9.70 4.15 -26.17
C ILE A 6 8.78 5.38 -26.14
N ALA A 7 7.53 5.15 -26.54
CA ALA A 7 6.45 6.12 -26.62
C ALA A 7 6.04 6.61 -25.23
N ILE A 8 6.01 7.93 -25.06
CA ILE A 8 5.35 8.62 -23.94
C ILE A 8 3.87 8.70 -24.29
N ALA A 9 3.04 7.89 -23.63
CA ALA A 9 1.59 8.00 -23.74
C ALA A 9 1.12 9.23 -22.93
N ALA A 10 0.75 10.27 -23.65
CA ALA A 10 -0.02 11.40 -23.15
C ALA A 10 -1.47 10.96 -22.86
N LEU A 11 -1.99 11.27 -21.68
CA LEU A 11 -3.43 11.25 -21.41
C LEU A 11 -3.97 12.68 -21.60
N PRO A 12 -5.07 12.87 -22.34
CA PRO A 12 -5.64 14.20 -22.56
C PRO A 12 -6.43 14.69 -21.35
N SER A 13 -6.28 15.99 -21.10
CA SER A 13 -7.19 16.80 -20.28
C SER A 13 -8.50 17.06 -21.05
N GLN A 14 -9.62 17.24 -20.35
CA GLN A 14 -10.71 18.23 -20.52
C GLN A 14 -11.94 17.74 -19.73
N VAL A 15 -12.38 18.43 -18.67
CA VAL A 15 -13.32 19.58 -18.65
C VAL A 15 -14.76 19.22 -19.07
N ASP A 16 -15.59 19.04 -18.03
CA ASP A 16 -16.91 19.62 -17.73
C ASP A 16 -18.05 19.72 -18.79
N ARG A 17 -19.27 19.47 -18.26
CA ARG A 17 -20.64 19.82 -18.71
C ARG A 17 -21.34 18.92 -19.72
N SER A 18 -22.46 18.32 -19.28
CA SER A 18 -23.80 18.86 -19.59
C SER A 18 -24.95 18.03 -18.99
N ASN A 19 -26.10 18.69 -18.97
CA ASN A 19 -27.26 18.59 -18.12
C ASN A 19 -28.31 17.54 -18.56
N ALA A 20 -29.27 17.32 -17.66
CA ALA A 20 -30.42 16.44 -17.69
C ALA A 20 -31.33 16.50 -18.94
N MET A 21 -32.02 15.37 -19.20
CA MET A 21 -33.46 15.35 -19.51
C MET A 21 -34.11 14.07 -18.97
N ALA A 22 -35.16 14.26 -18.18
CA ALA A 22 -36.15 13.23 -17.84
C ALA A 22 -37.25 13.23 -18.92
N HIS A 23 -37.91 12.10 -19.16
CA HIS A 23 -39.38 11.96 -19.27
C HIS A 23 -39.77 10.51 -19.61
N GLY A 24 -40.65 9.94 -18.77
CA GLY A 24 -41.83 9.17 -19.21
C GLY A 24 -41.69 7.64 -19.36
N GLY A 25 -42.53 6.89 -18.64
CA GLY A 25 -42.82 5.49 -18.98
C GLY A 25 -43.38 4.66 -17.83
N MET A 26 -44.68 4.76 -17.59
CA MET A 26 -45.47 4.02 -16.60
C MET A 26 -45.81 2.61 -17.08
N GLY A 27 -45.85 1.62 -16.18
CA GLY A 27 -46.75 0.46 -16.30
C GLY A 27 -46.17 -0.92 -15.95
N GLY A 28 -46.80 -1.62 -15.00
CA GLY A 28 -46.72 -3.08 -14.88
C GLY A 28 -46.72 -3.59 -13.43
N LEU A 29 -47.83 -4.21 -13.02
CA LEU A 29 -48.19 -4.71 -11.68
C LEU A 29 -48.03 -6.25 -11.61
N VAL A 30 -47.97 -6.82 -10.39
CA VAL A 30 -48.32 -8.24 -10.00
C VAL A 30 -47.17 -9.28 -10.15
N GLU A 31 -46.81 -10.20 -9.24
CA GLU A 31 -47.35 -10.76 -7.98
C GLU A 31 -46.23 -11.42 -7.12
N THR A 32 -46.67 -11.90 -5.96
CA THR A 32 -45.99 -12.49 -4.79
C THR A 32 -45.24 -13.81 -5.01
N GLY A 33 -44.27 -14.07 -4.13
CA GLY A 33 -43.63 -15.37 -3.92
C GLY A 33 -42.80 -15.37 -2.64
N ASP A 34 -43.39 -15.87 -1.56
CA ASP A 34 -42.76 -16.16 -0.28
C ASP A 34 -42.03 -17.52 -0.36
N ALA A 35 -40.78 -17.60 0.08
CA ALA A 35 -40.07 -18.83 0.46
C ALA A 35 -38.70 -18.52 1.08
N THR A 36 -38.70 -18.47 2.40
CA THR A 36 -37.79 -19.17 3.32
C THR A 36 -36.28 -19.15 3.05
N GLU A 37 -35.61 -18.45 3.95
CA GLU A 37 -34.26 -18.63 4.51
C GLU A 37 -33.50 -19.93 4.11
N ALA A 38 -32.34 -19.72 3.51
CA ALA A 38 -31.14 -20.51 3.77
C ALA A 38 -29.95 -19.53 3.86
N ASP A 39 -29.69 -19.09 5.09
CA ASP A 39 -28.47 -18.40 5.49
C ASP A 39 -27.26 -19.35 5.39
N SER A 40 -26.05 -18.76 5.39
CA SER A 40 -24.71 -19.37 5.50
C SER A 40 -24.10 -19.76 4.15
N HIS A 41 -23.23 -18.99 3.47
CA HIS A 41 -22.07 -18.29 4.00
C HIS A 41 -21.66 -17.18 3.03
N ARG A 42 -22.38 -16.05 2.99
CA ARG A 42 -21.75 -14.81 2.53
C ARG A 42 -20.92 -14.31 3.69
N CYS A 43 -19.68 -14.80 3.81
CA CYS A 43 -18.67 -14.10 4.57
C CYS A 43 -18.59 -12.71 3.93
N LYS A 44 -19.18 -11.69 4.58
CA LYS A 44 -18.90 -10.31 4.23
C LYS A 44 -17.37 -10.22 4.19
N PRO A 45 -16.74 -9.60 3.17
CA PRO A 45 -15.29 -9.41 3.20
C PRO A 45 -14.99 -8.56 4.43
N GLY A 46 -14.74 -9.23 5.55
CA GLY A 46 -14.31 -8.62 6.79
C GLY A 46 -12.99 -7.99 6.44
N GLU A 47 -12.92 -6.67 6.56
CA GLU A 47 -11.76 -5.84 6.35
C GLU A 47 -10.53 -6.51 6.96
N ARG A 48 -9.84 -7.30 6.15
CA ARG A 48 -8.69 -8.08 6.60
C ARG A 48 -7.54 -7.10 6.62
N ARG A 49 -7.47 -6.32 7.69
CA ARG A 49 -6.48 -5.26 7.80
C ARG A 49 -5.11 -5.92 7.92
N VAL A 50 -4.26 -5.69 6.92
CA VAL A 50 -2.87 -6.09 6.97
C VAL A 50 -2.13 -5.18 7.92
N THR A 51 -1.29 -5.78 8.75
CA THR A 51 -0.30 -5.05 9.54
C THR A 51 1.09 -5.50 9.12
N PHE A 52 1.95 -4.52 8.80
CA PHE A 52 3.36 -4.74 8.49
C PHE A 52 4.16 -4.66 9.79
N ARG A 53 4.74 -5.78 10.21
CA ARG A 53 5.58 -5.84 11.41
C ARG A 53 7.05 -5.88 11.00
N PHE A 54 7.75 -4.77 11.23
CA PHE A 54 9.18 -4.66 10.99
C PHE A 54 9.93 -5.09 12.26
N LEU A 55 10.71 -6.16 12.16
CA LEU A 55 11.66 -6.58 13.20
C LEU A 55 13.05 -6.09 12.81
N VAL A 56 13.57 -5.17 13.60
CA VAL A 56 14.83 -4.47 13.32
C VAL A 56 15.93 -5.01 14.22
N SER A 57 17.11 -5.28 13.64
CA SER A 57 18.31 -5.62 14.41
C SER A 57 18.79 -4.44 15.26
N GLN A 58 19.65 -4.74 16.23
CA GLN A 58 20.18 -3.72 17.14
C GLN A 58 21.06 -2.68 16.43
N ASP A 59 21.76 -3.08 15.37
CA ASP A 59 22.58 -2.22 14.51
C ASP A 59 21.77 -1.58 13.36
N GLU A 60 20.46 -1.86 13.27
CA GLU A 60 19.57 -1.44 12.19
C GLU A 60 19.99 -1.85 10.76
N GLU A 61 20.97 -2.74 10.61
CA GLU A 61 21.43 -3.21 9.30
C GLU A 61 20.50 -4.29 8.71
N HIS A 62 19.76 -4.99 9.58
CA HIS A 62 18.94 -6.13 9.22
C HIS A 62 17.47 -5.88 9.57
N VAL A 63 16.60 -5.99 8.56
CA VAL A 63 15.16 -5.85 8.71
C VAL A 63 14.44 -7.09 8.21
N ARG A 64 13.79 -7.78 9.15
CA ARG A 64 12.79 -8.82 8.87
C ARG A 64 11.41 -8.19 8.80
N LEU A 65 10.58 -8.70 7.89
CA LEU A 65 9.21 -8.24 7.71
C LEU A 65 8.23 -9.40 7.85
N GLU A 66 7.20 -9.20 8.67
CA GLU A 66 6.06 -10.10 8.79
C GLU A 66 4.77 -9.39 8.38
N LEU A 67 3.88 -10.09 7.68
CA LEU A 67 2.53 -9.61 7.35
C LEU A 67 1.51 -10.27 8.27
N GLY A 68 0.97 -9.49 9.20
CA GLY A 68 -0.11 -9.90 10.09
C GLY A 68 -1.48 -9.74 9.43
N VAL A 69 -2.25 -10.82 9.33
CA VAL A 69 -3.59 -10.85 8.73
C VAL A 69 -4.50 -11.85 9.46
N GLY A 70 -5.60 -11.37 10.04
CA GLY A 70 -6.63 -12.24 10.62
C GLY A 70 -6.14 -13.17 11.74
N GLY A 71 -5.15 -12.75 12.52
CA GLY A 71 -4.55 -13.54 13.61
C GLY A 71 -3.40 -14.47 13.18
N SER A 72 -3.11 -14.57 11.87
CA SER A 72 -1.95 -15.26 11.32
C SER A 72 -0.88 -14.26 10.88
N ALA A 73 0.37 -14.72 10.82
CA ALA A 73 1.48 -13.94 10.28
C ALA A 73 2.17 -14.71 9.15
N VAL A 74 2.53 -14.01 8.08
CA VAL A 74 3.39 -14.52 7.00
C VAL A 74 4.77 -13.90 7.16
N ASP A 75 5.78 -14.73 7.46
CA ASP A 75 7.17 -14.28 7.53
C ASP A 75 7.75 -14.14 6.13
N LEU A 76 8.23 -12.94 5.79
CA LEU A 76 8.90 -12.64 4.53
C LEU A 76 10.44 -12.70 4.66
N GLY A 77 10.92 -13.03 5.84
CA GLY A 77 12.32 -13.13 6.18
C GLY A 77 13.02 -11.78 6.21
N GLU A 78 14.34 -11.84 6.29
CA GLU A 78 15.22 -10.67 6.30
C GLU A 78 15.71 -10.34 4.88
N ARG A 79 15.58 -9.08 4.46
CA ARG A 79 16.02 -8.63 3.13
C ARG A 79 16.46 -7.16 3.17
N ALA A 80 17.52 -6.83 2.43
CA ALA A 80 18.02 -5.45 2.33
C ALA A 80 16.97 -4.45 1.84
N HIS A 81 16.07 -4.87 0.93
CA HIS A 81 15.01 -3.99 0.41
C HIS A 81 13.90 -3.66 1.41
N HIS A 82 13.84 -4.33 2.57
CA HIS A 82 12.91 -3.96 3.64
C HIS A 82 13.32 -2.65 4.34
N GLN A 83 14.60 -2.28 4.32
CA GLN A 83 15.09 -1.04 4.95
C GLN A 83 14.43 0.20 4.33
N THR A 84 14.22 0.21 3.01
CA THR A 84 13.56 1.33 2.33
C THR A 84 12.09 1.45 2.74
N LEU A 85 11.37 0.33 2.93
CA LEU A 85 10.00 0.37 3.43
C LEU A 85 9.94 0.83 4.88
N LEU A 86 10.86 0.35 5.73
CA LEU A 86 10.95 0.76 7.13
C LEU A 86 11.17 2.27 7.24
N LEU A 87 12.11 2.83 6.46
CA LEU A 87 12.38 4.26 6.47
C LEU A 87 11.15 5.06 6.07
N LEU A 88 10.48 4.69 4.96
CA LEU A 88 9.24 5.37 4.55
C LEU A 88 8.13 5.29 5.60
N ALA A 89 8.00 4.17 6.30
CA ALA A 89 7.05 4.02 7.39
C ALA A 89 7.40 4.92 8.58
N ARG A 90 8.69 5.00 8.96
CA ARG A 90 9.18 5.91 10.00
C ARG A 90 8.93 7.37 9.64
N GLU A 91 9.23 7.79 8.41
CA GLU A 91 8.96 9.15 7.93
C GLU A 91 7.48 9.51 8.01
N ARG A 92 6.58 8.58 7.63
CA ARG A 92 5.14 8.79 7.77
C ARG A 92 4.72 8.97 9.23
N ARG A 93 5.16 8.09 10.14
CA ARG A 93 4.86 8.21 11.58
C ARG A 93 5.45 9.48 12.19
N GLY A 94 6.64 9.89 11.74
CA GLY A 94 7.27 11.14 12.13
C GLY A 94 6.37 12.32 11.78
N ASP A 95 5.95 12.44 10.53
CA ASP A 95 5.04 13.49 10.08
C ASP A 95 3.70 13.46 10.84
N GLU A 96 3.09 12.29 11.02
CA GLU A 96 1.84 12.12 11.79
C GLU A 96 2.01 12.57 13.25
N SER A 97 3.14 12.27 13.89
CA SER A 97 3.43 12.69 15.27
C SER A 97 3.58 14.20 15.42
N GLN A 98 3.95 14.90 14.34
CA GLN A 98 4.04 16.35 14.28
C GLN A 98 2.72 17.01 13.85
N GLY A 99 1.64 16.25 13.68
CA GLY A 99 0.34 16.75 13.30
C GLY A 99 0.19 17.06 11.80
N VAL A 100 1.09 16.55 10.95
CA VAL A 100 0.92 16.63 9.50
C VAL A 100 -0.32 15.81 9.11
N VAL A 101 -1.16 16.38 8.23
CA VAL A 101 -2.37 15.71 7.75
C VAL A 101 -2.03 14.42 7.00
N SER A 102 -2.85 13.37 7.14
CA SER A 102 -2.57 12.03 6.58
C SER A 102 -2.37 12.01 5.06
N SER A 103 -2.93 12.97 4.32
CA SER A 103 -2.70 13.11 2.87
C SER A 103 -1.28 13.55 2.52
N GLU A 104 -0.62 14.27 3.43
CA GLU A 104 0.72 14.84 3.25
C GLU A 104 1.82 14.13 4.05
N ALA A 105 1.45 13.31 5.03
CA ALA A 105 2.42 12.57 5.83
C ALA A 105 3.20 11.53 5.01
N GLY A 106 4.52 11.49 5.23
CA GLY A 106 5.44 10.48 4.73
C GLY A 106 5.98 10.69 3.33
N TRP A 107 5.59 11.76 2.62
CA TRP A 107 6.12 12.05 1.30
C TRP A 107 7.59 12.48 1.39
N ARG A 108 8.46 11.74 0.70
CA ARG A 108 9.89 12.04 0.61
C ARG A 108 10.36 12.01 -0.83
N ASP A 109 11.21 12.96 -1.18
CA ASP A 109 11.93 12.96 -2.45
C ASP A 109 12.87 11.76 -2.53
N VAL A 110 12.92 11.07 -3.68
CA VAL A 110 13.70 9.82 -3.84
C VAL A 110 15.20 10.09 -3.70
N VAL A 111 15.70 11.26 -4.10
CA VAL A 111 17.11 11.63 -3.93
C VAL A 111 17.42 11.85 -2.45
N SER A 112 16.55 12.55 -1.72
CA SER A 112 16.67 12.73 -0.26
C SER A 112 16.60 11.39 0.48
N LEU A 113 15.72 10.48 0.06
CA LEU A 113 15.61 9.14 0.63
C LEU A 113 16.90 8.32 0.41
N GLY A 114 17.49 8.44 -0.79
CA GLY A 114 18.78 7.84 -1.09
C GLY A 114 19.90 8.35 -0.19
N ALA A 115 19.96 9.67 0.02
CA ALA A 115 20.94 10.29 0.90
C ALA A 115 20.83 9.80 2.36
N MET A 116 19.61 9.64 2.88
CA MET A 116 19.38 9.10 4.24
C MET A 116 19.84 7.64 4.39
N LEU A 117 19.77 6.85 3.31
CA LEU A 117 20.17 5.44 3.30
C LEU A 117 21.61 5.22 2.80
N GLY A 118 22.31 6.27 2.37
CA GLY A 118 23.64 6.16 1.77
C GLY A 118 23.67 5.42 0.42
N ILE A 119 22.55 5.41 -0.32
CA ILE A 119 22.41 4.73 -1.62
C ILE A 119 21.82 5.66 -2.68
N ASP A 120 22.03 5.34 -3.96
CA ASP A 120 21.49 6.15 -5.05
C ASP A 120 19.99 5.89 -5.34
N THR A 121 19.39 6.77 -6.13
CA THR A 121 18.00 6.69 -6.60
C THR A 121 17.69 5.37 -7.32
N GLN A 122 18.65 4.79 -8.06
CA GLN A 122 18.46 3.53 -8.78
C GLN A 122 18.34 2.36 -7.82
N HIS A 123 19.15 2.34 -6.75
CA HIS A 123 19.08 1.37 -5.67
C HIS A 123 17.77 1.48 -4.91
N ILE A 124 17.30 2.70 -4.59
CA ILE A 124 15.97 2.91 -3.99
C ILE A 124 14.88 2.31 -4.87
N ASN A 125 14.86 2.61 -6.17
CA ASN A 125 13.86 2.07 -7.09
C ASN A 125 13.92 0.54 -7.17
N THR A 126 15.13 -0.02 -7.14
CA THR A 126 15.35 -1.47 -7.10
C THR A 126 14.81 -2.08 -5.81
N HIS A 127 15.03 -1.45 -4.66
CA HIS A 127 14.47 -1.88 -3.37
C HIS A 127 12.95 -1.87 -3.41
N LEU A 128 12.34 -0.76 -3.83
CA LEU A 128 10.88 -0.64 -3.91
C LEU A 128 10.29 -1.70 -4.86
N PHE A 129 10.88 -1.91 -6.03
CA PHE A 129 10.44 -2.94 -6.98
C PHE A 129 10.55 -4.35 -6.39
N ARG A 130 11.68 -4.69 -5.76
CA ARG A 130 11.90 -6.01 -5.15
C ARG A 130 10.94 -6.27 -3.99
N ALA A 131 10.71 -5.26 -3.16
CA ALA A 131 9.77 -5.33 -2.05
C ALA A 131 8.35 -5.59 -2.56
N LEU A 132 7.88 -4.79 -3.53
CA LEU A 132 6.56 -4.98 -4.15
C LEU A 132 6.44 -6.38 -4.77
N ARG A 133 7.44 -6.84 -5.53
CA ARG A 133 7.44 -8.17 -6.15
C ARG A 133 7.39 -9.31 -5.13
N GLN A 134 8.01 -9.15 -3.96
CA GLN A 134 7.93 -10.15 -2.88
C GLN A 134 6.56 -10.13 -2.20
N LEU A 135 5.96 -8.95 -2.06
CA LEU A 135 4.72 -8.74 -1.32
C LEU A 135 3.47 -9.08 -2.15
N SER A 136 3.48 -8.85 -3.47
CA SER A 136 2.32 -9.08 -4.33
C SER A 136 1.77 -10.51 -4.25
N PRO A 137 2.59 -11.60 -4.27
CA PRO A 137 2.07 -12.95 -4.11
C PRO A 137 1.43 -13.19 -2.73
N ALA A 138 2.02 -12.65 -1.66
CA ALA A 138 1.48 -12.80 -0.31
C ALA A 138 0.14 -12.05 -0.15
N LEU A 139 0.07 -10.81 -0.63
CA LEU A 139 -1.16 -10.01 -0.62
C LEU A 139 -2.25 -10.61 -1.52
N GLY A 140 -1.87 -11.13 -2.69
CA GLY A 140 -2.79 -11.80 -3.62
C GLY A 140 -3.41 -13.06 -3.04
N GLN A 141 -2.62 -13.90 -2.34
CA GLN A 141 -3.15 -15.06 -1.60
C GLN A 141 -4.17 -14.67 -0.52
N LEU A 142 -4.03 -13.45 0.02
CA LEU A 142 -4.90 -12.91 1.05
C LEU A 142 -6.11 -12.16 0.48
N ALA A 143 -6.19 -11.98 -0.85
CA ALA A 143 -7.18 -11.17 -1.57
C ALA A 143 -7.22 -9.70 -1.09
N ILE A 144 -6.04 -9.11 -0.89
CA ILE A 144 -5.88 -7.75 -0.37
C ILE A 144 -5.26 -6.86 -1.44
N GLU A 145 -6.02 -5.85 -1.85
CA GLU A 145 -5.53 -4.76 -2.69
C GLU A 145 -5.01 -3.63 -1.79
N LEU A 146 -3.74 -3.29 -1.95
CA LEU A 146 -3.06 -2.28 -1.14
C LEU A 146 -2.01 -1.53 -1.95
N ASP A 147 -2.14 -0.21 -2.01
CA ASP A 147 -1.09 0.67 -2.52
C ASP A 147 -0.01 0.84 -1.45
N LEU A 148 0.89 -0.15 -1.37
CA LEU A 148 1.96 -0.16 -0.37
C LEU A 148 2.91 1.02 -0.51
N VAL A 149 3.18 1.41 -1.76
CA VAL A 149 4.09 2.51 -2.08
C VAL A 149 3.35 3.44 -3.02
N GLU A 150 3.01 4.62 -2.52
CA GLU A 150 2.41 5.67 -3.33
C GLU A 150 3.51 6.55 -3.93
N ARG A 151 3.26 7.10 -5.13
CA ARG A 151 4.22 7.93 -5.86
C ARG A 151 3.56 9.22 -6.36
N ARG A 152 4.26 10.36 -6.23
CA ARG A 152 3.86 11.64 -6.85
C ARG A 152 5.09 12.50 -7.15
N ARG A 153 5.19 13.12 -8.32
CA ARG A 153 6.20 14.16 -8.67
C ARG A 153 7.63 13.88 -8.13
N GLY A 154 8.18 12.68 -8.33
CA GLY A 154 9.52 12.32 -7.86
C GLY A 154 9.63 11.97 -6.36
N GLN A 155 8.52 12.01 -5.63
CA GLN A 155 8.38 11.60 -4.25
C GLN A 155 7.71 10.25 -4.12
N VAL A 156 8.01 9.57 -3.02
CA VAL A 156 7.42 8.30 -2.61
C VAL A 156 7.04 8.34 -1.14
N ARG A 157 6.07 7.53 -0.75
CA ARG A 157 5.73 7.30 0.66
C ARG A 157 5.31 5.86 0.91
N PHE A 158 5.37 5.44 2.17
CA PHE A 158 4.68 4.23 2.61
C PHE A 158 3.18 4.52 2.65
N GLY A 159 2.39 3.68 1.99
CA GLY A 159 0.95 3.86 1.87
C GLY A 159 0.21 3.72 3.19
N GLY A 160 -1.11 3.74 3.10
CA GLY A 160 -2.04 3.72 4.25
C GLY A 160 -2.08 2.42 5.06
N ALA A 161 -1.17 1.48 4.85
CA ALA A 161 -1.14 0.22 5.58
C ALA A 161 -0.82 0.44 7.07
N ALA A 162 -1.42 -0.37 7.95
CA ALA A 162 -1.02 -0.38 9.35
C ALA A 162 0.39 -0.98 9.48
N PHE A 163 1.20 -0.47 10.39
CA PHE A 163 2.52 -1.02 10.65
C PHE A 163 2.98 -0.82 12.10
N GLU A 164 3.86 -1.71 12.53
CA GLU A 164 4.57 -1.65 13.79
C GLU A 164 6.07 -1.88 13.58
N VAL A 165 6.87 -1.29 14.45
CA VAL A 165 8.33 -1.44 14.43
C VAL A 165 8.73 -1.97 15.80
N VAL A 166 9.37 -3.13 15.81
CA VAL A 166 9.79 -3.84 17.02
C VAL A 166 11.25 -4.27 16.89
N ASP A 167 11.92 -4.50 18.02
CA ASP A 167 13.21 -5.17 18.01
C ASP A 167 13.01 -6.67 17.74
N TRP A 168 14.10 -7.40 17.54
CA TRP A 168 14.09 -8.86 17.40
C TRP A 168 13.43 -9.63 18.57
N ARG A 169 13.26 -9.01 19.75
CA ARG A 169 12.54 -9.61 20.89
C ARG A 169 11.05 -9.32 20.84
N GLY A 170 10.58 -8.60 19.82
CA GLY A 170 9.19 -8.19 19.65
C GLY A 170 8.80 -6.99 20.52
N ILE A 171 9.77 -6.28 21.10
CA ILE A 171 9.51 -5.11 21.94
C ILE A 171 9.34 -3.89 21.03
N PRO A 172 8.25 -3.09 21.18
CA PRO A 172 8.07 -1.87 20.41
C PRO A 172 9.28 -0.95 20.53
N VAL A 173 9.86 -0.60 19.39
CA VAL A 173 10.94 0.38 19.32
C VAL A 173 10.27 1.72 19.04
N ARG A 174 10.56 2.71 19.88
CA ARG A 174 10.18 4.09 19.56
C ARG A 174 11.02 4.50 18.35
N ALA A 175 10.35 4.73 17.22
CA ALA A 175 10.91 5.46 16.09
C ALA A 175 11.19 6.90 16.51
#